data_AF-A0A955B491-F1
#
_entry.id   AF-A0A955B491-F1
#
_cell.length_a   1.000
_cell.length_b   1.000
_cell.length_c   1.000
_cell.angle_alpha   90.00
_cell.angle_beta   90.00
_cell.angle_gamma   90.00
#
_symmetry.space_group_name_H-M   'P 1'
#
loop_
_entity.id
_entity.type
_entity.pdbx_description
1 polymer ?
#
loop_
_entity_poly.entity_id
_entity_poly.type
_entity_poly.pdbx_seq_one_letter_code
_entity_poly.pdbx_strand_id
1 'polypeptide(L)'
;MSDMNSDGHQDAIEKLECQYENASELTEFLEVRVVAAGLLNQLQAARSIVQLVNRAIAVKLSAERQIGARIAKMRLRGGDRTKPRITLADYGITPNESSKWQALSRIPHVKQCETMSYRMTHRGLQYFVHAKTSMPSR
;
A
#
# COMPACT_ATOMS: atom_id res chain seq x y z
N MET A 1 -0.66 6.47 0.42
CA MET A 1 -0.60 7.14 1.74
C MET A 1 0.75 6.93 2.44
N SER A 2 1.79 6.41 1.77
CA SER A 2 3.12 6.20 2.35
C SER A 2 4.11 7.33 2.03
N ASP A 3 3.77 8.18 1.05
CA ASP A 3 4.73 9.14 0.50
C ASP A 3 4.87 10.40 1.37
N MET A 4 3.83 10.81 2.11
CA MET A 4 3.89 12.04 2.95
C MET A 4 4.84 11.96 4.15
N ASN A 5 5.22 10.75 4.60
CA ASN A 5 6.18 10.61 5.71
C ASN A 5 7.63 10.49 5.22
N SER A 6 7.83 10.09 3.96
CA SER A 6 9.15 9.99 3.33
C SER A 6 9.79 11.38 3.23
N ASP A 7 9.02 12.35 2.74
CA ASP A 7 9.49 13.72 2.54
C ASP A 7 9.85 14.39 3.88
N GLY A 8 9.08 14.15 4.94
CA GLY A 8 9.38 14.68 6.28
C GLY A 8 10.65 14.12 6.91
N HIS A 9 10.99 12.85 6.65
CA HIS A 9 12.26 12.27 7.10
C HIS A 9 13.44 12.74 6.24
N GLN A 10 13.23 12.94 4.94
CA GLN A 10 14.21 13.50 4.01
C GLN A 10 14.60 14.92 4.43
N ASP A 11 13.62 15.79 4.66
CA ASP A 11 13.81 17.17 5.15
C ASP A 11 14.55 17.21 6.50
N ALA A 12 14.30 16.24 7.38
CA ALA A 12 14.96 16.13 8.67
C ALA A 12 16.44 15.72 8.55
N ILE A 13 16.76 14.87 7.57
CA ILE A 13 18.15 14.49 7.25
C ILE A 13 18.90 15.69 6.69
N GLU A 14 18.33 16.40 5.71
CA GLU A 14 18.95 17.59 5.11
C GLU A 14 19.22 18.68 6.15
N LYS A 15 18.30 18.88 7.10
CA LYS A 15 18.50 19.81 8.24
C LYS A 15 19.64 19.36 9.16
N LEU A 16 19.77 18.07 9.45
CA LEU A 16 20.84 17.54 10.29
C LEU A 16 22.21 17.66 9.60
N GLU A 17 22.27 17.43 8.28
CA GLU A 17 23.49 17.62 7.49
C GLU A 17 23.95 19.08 7.52
N CYS A 18 23.03 20.03 7.34
CA CYS A 18 23.33 21.44 7.47
C CYS A 18 23.80 21.83 8.89
N GLN A 19 23.18 21.29 9.94
CA GLN A 19 23.63 21.52 11.33
C GLN A 19 25.02 20.95 11.60
N TYR A 20 25.34 19.80 11.03
CA TYR A 20 26.66 19.18 11.14
C TYR A 20 27.74 20.01 10.43
N GLU A 21 27.46 20.51 9.23
CA GLU A 21 28.41 21.33 8.46
C GLU A 21 28.73 22.68 9.12
N ASN A 22 27.75 23.26 9.83
CA ASN A 22 27.91 24.53 10.52
C ASN A 22 28.40 24.40 11.97
N ALA A 23 28.48 23.18 12.50
CA ALA A 23 28.95 22.94 13.86
C ALA A 23 30.45 23.28 13.98
N SER A 24 30.78 24.08 14.97
CA SER A 24 32.16 24.53 15.27
C SER A 24 32.61 24.12 16.66
N GLU A 25 31.67 23.80 17.56
CA GLU A 25 31.94 23.39 18.93
C GLU A 25 31.58 21.92 19.20
N LEU A 26 32.29 21.29 20.13
CA LEU A 26 32.08 19.89 20.50
C LEU A 26 30.65 19.62 20.99
N THR A 27 30.06 20.58 21.70
CA THR A 27 28.68 20.53 22.21
C THR A 27 27.66 20.41 21.07
N GLU A 28 27.83 21.18 19.99
CA GLU A 28 26.96 21.15 18.81
C GLU A 28 27.02 19.79 18.10
N PHE A 29 28.21 19.22 17.96
CA PHE A 29 28.36 17.86 17.41
C PHE A 29 27.68 16.79 18.27
N LEU A 30 27.69 16.95 19.61
CA LEU A 30 27.00 16.03 20.51
C LEU A 30 25.47 16.13 20.36
N GLU A 31 24.94 17.33 20.16
CA GLU A 31 23.52 17.57 19.91
C GLU A 31 23.06 16.94 18.59
N VAL A 32 23.79 17.19 17.50
CA VAL A 32 23.53 16.59 16.17
C VAL A 32 23.51 15.06 16.29
N ARG A 33 24.45 14.47 17.04
CA ARG A 33 24.51 13.01 17.25
C ARG A 33 23.27 12.49 17.98
N VAL A 34 22.79 13.17 19.01
CA VAL A 34 21.59 12.74 19.77
C VAL A 34 20.36 12.78 18.88
N VAL A 35 20.18 13.86 18.10
CA VAL A 35 19.04 14.00 17.20
C VAL A 35 19.09 12.96 16.07
N ALA A 36 20.27 12.70 15.50
CA ALA A 36 20.45 11.66 14.49
C ALA A 36 20.12 10.25 15.02
N ALA A 37 20.53 9.93 16.26
CA ALA A 37 20.19 8.66 16.90
C ALA A 37 18.67 8.52 17.13
N GLY A 38 18.00 9.61 17.51
CA GLY A 38 16.54 9.66 17.63
C GLY A 38 15.83 9.37 16.31
N LEU A 39 16.25 10.04 15.23
CA LEU A 39 15.70 9.85 13.89
C LEU A 39 15.90 8.41 13.38
N LEU A 40 17.08 7.83 13.61
CA LEU A 40 17.38 6.45 13.23
C LEU A 40 16.47 5.44 13.94
N ASN A 41 16.21 5.62 15.24
CA ASN A 41 15.28 4.78 15.98
C ASN A 41 13.85 4.87 15.42
N GLN A 42 13.41 6.07 15.03
CA GLN A 42 12.09 6.26 14.39
C GLN A 42 12.01 5.56 13.03
N LEU A 43 13.02 5.72 12.18
CA LEU A 43 13.08 5.05 10.87
C LEU A 43 13.11 3.52 11.00
N GLN A 44 13.85 3.00 11.98
CA GLN A 44 13.88 1.57 12.27
C GLN A 44 12.52 1.05 12.77
N ALA A 45 11.82 1.82 13.62
CA ALA A 45 10.47 1.49 14.05
C ALA A 45 9.47 1.52 12.88
N ALA A 46 9.56 2.50 11.99
CA ALA A 46 8.72 2.56 10.79
C ALA A 46 8.97 1.35 9.86
N ARG A 47 10.24 0.98 9.66
CA ARG A 47 10.62 -0.19 8.85
C ARG A 47 10.08 -1.49 9.44
N SER A 48 10.11 -1.67 10.75
CA SER A 48 9.59 -2.87 11.41
C SER A 48 8.07 -2.98 11.26
N ILE A 49 7.34 -1.85 11.34
CA ILE A 49 5.90 -1.80 11.08
C ILE A 49 5.57 -2.26 9.65
N VAL A 50 6.28 -1.77 8.63
CA VAL A 50 6.07 -2.20 7.24
C VAL A 50 6.31 -3.71 7.07
N GLN A 51 7.37 -4.24 7.68
CA GLN A 51 7.64 -5.68 7.65
C GLN A 51 6.54 -6.49 8.33
N LEU A 52 6.02 -6.03 9.47
CA LEU A 52 4.90 -6.67 10.17
C LEU A 52 3.61 -6.64 9.35
N VAL A 53 3.29 -5.50 8.71
CA VAL A 53 2.13 -5.36 7.82
C VAL A 53 2.25 -6.31 6.63
N ASN A 54 3.41 -6.37 5.97
CA ASN A 54 3.65 -7.28 4.86
C ASN A 54 3.50 -8.74 5.29
N ARG A 55 4.01 -9.10 6.47
CA ARG A 55 3.84 -10.44 7.04
C ARG A 55 2.38 -10.76 7.33
N ALA A 56 1.62 -9.83 7.88
CA ALA A 56 0.19 -10.00 8.13
C ALA A 56 -0.61 -10.17 6.82
N ILE A 57 -0.29 -9.39 5.77
CA ILE A 57 -0.89 -9.52 4.44
C ILE A 57 -0.58 -10.89 3.83
N ALA A 58 0.67 -11.36 3.93
CA ALA A 58 1.07 -12.67 3.42
C ALA A 58 0.30 -13.81 4.11
N VAL A 59 0.09 -13.72 5.42
CA VAL A 59 -0.72 -14.69 6.19
C VAL A 59 -2.18 -14.65 5.73
N LYS A 60 -2.77 -13.45 5.58
CA LYS A 60 -4.15 -13.27 5.09
C LYS A 60 -4.35 -13.91 3.71
N LEU A 61 -3.47 -13.60 2.74
CA LEU A 61 -3.55 -14.16 1.38
C LEU A 61 -3.44 -15.69 1.39
N SER A 62 -2.58 -16.24 2.25
CA SER A 62 -2.42 -17.69 2.39
C SER A 62 -3.70 -18.34 2.95
N ALA A 63 -4.33 -17.72 3.94
CA ALA A 63 -5.60 -18.19 4.49
C ALA A 63 -6.72 -18.15 3.44
N GLU A 64 -6.85 -17.05 2.69
CA GLU A 64 -7.83 -16.91 1.61
C GLU A 64 -7.65 -17.98 0.53
N ARG A 65 -6.40 -18.27 0.13
CA ARG A 65 -6.09 -19.36 -0.80
C ARG A 65 -6.51 -20.72 -0.26
N GLN A 66 -6.26 -21.00 1.02
CA GLN A 66 -6.69 -22.25 1.64
C GLN A 66 -8.22 -22.36 1.72
N ILE A 67 -8.91 -21.28 2.07
CA ILE A 67 -10.37 -21.21 2.07
C ILE A 67 -10.90 -21.48 0.66
N GLY A 68 -10.37 -20.78 -0.35
CA GLY A 68 -10.72 -20.99 -1.76
C GLY A 68 -10.51 -22.44 -2.21
N ALA A 69 -9.38 -23.05 -1.84
CA ALA A 69 -9.11 -24.46 -2.13
C ALA A 69 -10.10 -25.41 -1.45
N ARG A 70 -10.50 -25.14 -0.20
CA ARG A 70 -11.52 -25.91 0.51
C ARG A 70 -12.89 -25.77 -0.13
N ILE A 71 -13.30 -24.55 -0.50
CA ILE A 71 -14.55 -24.28 -1.22
C ILE A 71 -14.56 -25.00 -2.56
N ALA A 72 -13.46 -24.95 -3.32
CA ALA A 72 -13.34 -25.66 -4.58
C ALA A 72 -13.48 -27.18 -4.41
N LYS A 73 -12.86 -27.76 -3.36
CA LYS A 73 -13.00 -29.20 -3.02
C LYS A 73 -14.43 -29.57 -2.63
N MET A 74 -15.16 -28.68 -1.97
CA MET A 74 -16.57 -28.92 -1.63
C MET A 74 -17.47 -28.97 -2.87
N ARG A 75 -16.95 -28.63 -4.08
CA ARG A 75 -17.70 -28.64 -5.34
C ARG A 75 -19.04 -27.94 -5.20
N LEU A 76 -19.09 -26.89 -4.39
CA LEU A 76 -20.27 -26.05 -4.24
C LEU A 76 -20.51 -25.43 -5.62
N ARG A 77 -21.44 -26.02 -6.38
CA ARG A 77 -21.92 -25.44 -7.64
C ARG A 77 -22.41 -24.05 -7.27
N GLY A 78 -21.78 -23.01 -7.84
CA GLY A 78 -22.12 -21.62 -7.55
C GLY A 78 -23.60 -21.38 -7.87
N GLY A 79 -24.45 -21.45 -6.85
CA GLY A 79 -25.89 -21.55 -7.00
C GLY A 79 -26.31 -22.78 -7.81
N ASP A 80 -27.29 -23.51 -7.31
CA ASP A 80 -27.98 -24.47 -8.18
C ASP A 80 -28.76 -23.64 -9.22
N ARG A 81 -28.20 -23.45 -10.43
CA ARG A 81 -28.80 -22.63 -11.50
C ARG A 81 -30.15 -23.19 -11.99
N THR A 82 -30.50 -24.39 -11.55
CA THR A 82 -31.77 -25.08 -11.80
C THR A 82 -32.82 -24.80 -10.73
N LYS A 83 -32.45 -24.26 -9.56
CA LYS A 83 -33.42 -23.85 -8.55
C LYS A 83 -34.10 -22.55 -9.02
N PRO A 84 -35.42 -22.41 -8.81
CA PRO A 84 -36.13 -21.18 -9.15
C PRO A 84 -35.42 -19.99 -8.49
N ARG A 85 -35.26 -18.90 -9.24
CA ARG A 85 -34.69 -17.66 -8.71
C ARG A 85 -35.56 -17.22 -7.54
N ILE A 86 -35.04 -17.36 -6.33
CA ILE A 86 -35.69 -16.83 -5.14
C ILE A 86 -35.73 -15.31 -5.31
N THR A 87 -36.94 -14.77 -5.32
CA THR A 87 -37.20 -13.34 -5.44
C THR A 87 -37.11 -12.69 -4.06
N LEU A 88 -36.92 -11.37 -4.02
CA LEU A 88 -36.96 -10.63 -2.75
C LEU A 88 -38.34 -10.75 -2.07
N ALA A 89 -39.40 -10.95 -2.85
CA ALA A 89 -40.75 -11.18 -2.35
C ALA A 89 -40.86 -12.48 -1.54
N ASP A 90 -40.11 -13.52 -1.90
CA ASP A 90 -40.08 -14.80 -1.16
C ASP A 90 -39.47 -14.65 0.24
N TYR A 91 -38.72 -13.57 0.48
CA TYR A 91 -38.17 -13.20 1.78
C TYR A 91 -39.00 -12.13 2.50
N GLY A 92 -40.18 -11.78 1.99
CA GLY A 92 -41.02 -10.71 2.54
C GLY A 92 -40.44 -9.31 2.39
N ILE A 93 -39.42 -9.15 1.54
CA ILE A 93 -38.77 -7.85 1.31
C ILE A 93 -39.55 -7.12 0.21
N THR A 94 -40.10 -5.98 0.57
CA THR A 94 -40.81 -5.12 -0.39
C THR A 94 -39.82 -4.35 -1.28
N PRO A 95 -40.25 -3.92 -2.49
CA PRO A 95 -39.42 -3.10 -3.37
C PRO A 95 -38.91 -1.80 -2.71
N ASN A 96 -39.70 -1.23 -1.82
CA ASN A 96 -39.34 -0.02 -1.07
C ASN A 96 -38.18 -0.27 -0.10
N GLU A 97 -38.19 -1.40 0.63
CA GLU A 97 -37.11 -1.77 1.54
C GLU A 97 -35.82 -2.09 0.80
N SER A 98 -35.93 -2.82 -0.32
CA SER A 98 -34.79 -3.10 -1.18
C SER A 98 -34.14 -1.81 -1.72
N SER A 99 -34.96 -0.87 -2.22
CA SER A 99 -34.48 0.41 -2.72
C SER A 99 -33.78 1.23 -1.62
N LYS A 100 -34.31 1.19 -0.40
CA LYS A 100 -33.72 1.87 0.76
C LYS A 100 -32.36 1.28 1.13
N TRP A 101 -32.22 -0.03 1.15
CA TRP A 101 -30.94 -0.69 1.45
C TRP A 101 -29.89 -0.47 0.37
N GLN A 102 -30.29 -0.47 -0.91
CA GLN A 102 -29.39 -0.12 -2.01
C GLN A 102 -28.91 1.33 -1.92
N ALA A 103 -29.78 2.26 -1.55
CA ALA A 103 -29.40 3.65 -1.33
C ALA A 103 -28.41 3.82 -0.17
N LEU A 104 -28.61 3.10 0.94
CA LEU A 104 -27.70 3.12 2.09
C LEU A 104 -26.35 2.46 1.80
N SER A 105 -26.34 1.43 0.95
CA SER A 105 -25.12 0.69 0.57
C SER A 105 -24.36 1.37 -0.56
N ARG A 106 -24.89 2.47 -1.12
CA ARG A 106 -24.23 3.23 -2.17
C ARG A 106 -23.01 3.92 -1.57
N ILE A 107 -21.83 3.39 -1.88
CA ILE A 107 -20.57 4.07 -1.59
C ILE A 107 -20.66 5.44 -2.28
N PRO A 108 -20.49 6.56 -1.55
CA PRO A 108 -20.48 7.86 -2.19
C PRO A 108 -19.40 7.85 -3.25
N HIS A 109 -19.76 8.18 -4.49
CA HIS A 109 -18.78 8.50 -5.51
C HIS A 109 -17.99 9.67 -4.95
N VAL A 110 -16.83 9.39 -4.36
CA VAL A 110 -15.80 10.39 -4.15
C VAL A 110 -15.61 10.97 -5.54
N LYS A 111 -15.95 12.26 -5.71
CA LYS A 111 -15.67 13.01 -6.92
C LYS A 111 -14.26 12.61 -7.32
N GLN A 112 -14.09 12.05 -8.51
CA GLN A 112 -12.77 11.75 -9.05
C GLN A 112 -11.95 13.01 -8.85
N CYS A 113 -11.00 12.97 -7.92
CA CYS A 113 -10.08 14.07 -7.74
C CYS A 113 -9.39 14.25 -9.07
N GLU A 114 -9.57 15.43 -9.65
CA GLU A 114 -8.78 15.99 -10.73
C GLU A 114 -7.32 16.02 -10.28
N THR A 115 -6.63 14.89 -10.38
CA THR A 115 -5.17 14.79 -10.25
C THR A 115 -4.69 13.45 -10.81
N MET A 116 -5.02 13.19 -12.07
CA MET A 116 -4.24 12.28 -12.90
C MET A 116 -4.00 12.93 -14.27
N SER A 117 -3.25 14.03 -14.28
CA SER A 117 -2.41 14.37 -15.42
C SER A 117 -1.08 13.62 -15.29
N TYR A 118 -1.10 12.29 -15.43
CA TYR A 118 0.08 11.57 -15.87
C TYR A 118 -0.09 11.35 -17.37
N ARG A 119 0.49 12.25 -18.17
CA ARG A 119 0.77 12.00 -19.57
C ARG A 119 1.66 10.75 -19.63
N MET A 120 1.07 9.58 -19.81
CA MET A 120 1.75 8.46 -20.45
C MET A 120 2.06 8.89 -21.88
N THR A 121 3.24 9.48 -22.10
CA THR A 121 3.84 9.46 -23.43
C THR A 121 4.40 8.06 -23.66
N HIS A 122 3.96 7.44 -24.75
CA HIS A 122 4.35 6.12 -25.24
C HIS A 122 5.85 5.99 -25.65
N ARG A 123 6.81 6.60 -24.93
CA ARG A 123 8.26 6.55 -25.24
C ARG A 123 9.18 6.48 -24.02
N GLY A 124 8.86 5.61 -23.05
CA GLY A 124 9.72 5.38 -21.88
C GLY A 124 9.94 3.90 -21.52
N LEU A 125 9.66 2.98 -22.45
CA LEU A 125 10.10 1.58 -22.36
C LEU A 125 11.45 1.48 -23.04
N GLN A 126 12.52 1.89 -22.37
CA GLN A 126 13.87 1.55 -22.81
C GLN A 126 14.89 1.82 -21.69
N TYR A 127 15.71 0.80 -21.43
CA TYR A 127 16.93 0.77 -20.60
C TYR A 127 16.77 0.54 -19.09
N PHE A 128 16.74 -0.75 -18.71
CA PHE A 128 17.59 -1.27 -17.62
C PHE A 128 18.00 -2.71 -17.94
N VAL A 129 18.84 -2.86 -18.97
CA VAL A 129 19.76 -4.00 -19.09
C VAL A 129 21.11 -3.42 -19.43
N HIS A 130 22.01 -3.36 -18.45
CA HIS A 130 23.43 -3.60 -18.67
C HIS A 130 24.07 -4.01 -17.34
N ALA A 131 24.14 -5.32 -17.15
CA ALA A 131 25.08 -5.94 -16.24
C ALA A 131 26.51 -5.65 -16.74
N LYS A 132 27.36 -5.15 -15.86
CA LYS A 132 28.81 -5.06 -16.06
C LYS A 132 29.41 -6.47 -16.07
N THR A 133 30.03 -6.85 -17.18
CA THR A 133 31.21 -7.73 -17.26
C THR A 133 32.06 -7.15 -18.41
N SER A 134 33.15 -6.42 -18.18
CA SER A 134 34.47 -6.88 -17.73
C SER A 134 34.96 -8.11 -18.49
N MET A 135 35.61 -7.91 -19.65
CA MET A 135 37.00 -8.36 -19.92
C MET A 135 37.47 -7.88 -21.32
N PRO A 136 38.79 -7.66 -21.51
CA PRO A 136 39.37 -6.94 -22.63
C PRO A 136 39.74 -7.83 -23.81
N SER A 137 39.92 -7.17 -24.94
CA SER A 137 40.31 -7.66 -26.26
C SER A 137 41.73 -8.25 -26.31
N ARG A 138 41.86 -9.36 -27.06
CA ARG A 138 42.78 -9.48 -28.19
C ARG A 138 42.33 -10.57 -29.15
#